data_AF-A0A351IA15-F1
#
_entry.id   AF-A0A351IA15-F1
#
_cell.length_a   1.000
_cell.length_b   1.000
_cell.length_c   1.000
_cell.angle_alpha   90.00
_cell.angle_beta   90.00
_cell.angle_gamma   90.00
#
_symmetry.space_group_name_H-M   'P 1'
#
loop_
_entity.id
_entity.type
_entity.pdbx_description
1 polymer ?
#
loop_
_entity_poly.entity_id
_entity_poly.type
_entity_poly.pdbx_seq_one_letter_code
_entity_poly.pdbx_strand_id
1 'polypeptide(L)'
;MKIIPIFIPHAGCPYRCIYCDQHRISGAAKIPSIEEIKSVIERNLKTISKTERVEVAFFGGTFTLLPEDLQKKYLDAVYLYVRNKKIAGVRISTHPEAVTEKSMKLFKKRGGCLVELGVQSLDKEVLKKTNRVMDFNTIKIAAGVIKNSGLDLGVQVMLGLPGDTLQKSIKTARKLIELKPKTARIYPAVVLKGTGLGGLFKKGKYKPLSLEDAIEWSACVCDIFERGGVKVIRIGLHPSKDLNSEGVVLAGPYHPRFGQMARLAQTWGKPIAVIDPRMPPMAKKRLKQMGYYIREVPLHPKLAGPVKGHPDMMLFSYGKKVIYEPRLEKIARLLRDNGYECTRGEKIKSYKYPKDIIYNACSIGKSIHSPATETNGGLSIPPKEPRALAHAGSIIRYAGKIEKNIENLKTEFIRVKQGYVKCSVVVVDGKHIITSDKGIYDKWGVGDRHACPLLIRQGYVKLSGYKTGFIGGASGSHKDKIFFTGSLKNHPDGRLMREFIEKRGKKVVELSSGELYDVGGILFFDANT
;
A
#
# COMPACT_ATOMS: atom_id res chain seq x y z
N MET A 1 -6.29 -13.76 8.39
CA MET A 1 -6.54 -13.29 9.78
C MET A 1 -7.93 -12.69 9.83
N LYS A 2 -8.81 -13.27 10.64
CA LYS A 2 -10.18 -12.81 10.87
C LYS A 2 -10.33 -12.31 12.30
N ILE A 3 -11.12 -11.26 12.48
CA ILE A 3 -11.44 -10.71 13.80
C ILE A 3 -12.91 -10.98 14.07
N ILE A 4 -13.21 -11.58 15.22
CA ILE A 4 -14.57 -11.70 15.75
C ILE A 4 -14.78 -10.48 16.66
N PRO A 5 -15.60 -9.49 16.24
CA PRO A 5 -15.86 -8.30 17.04
C PRO A 5 -16.86 -8.61 18.15
N ILE A 6 -16.58 -8.16 19.37
CA ILE A 6 -17.52 -8.10 20.48
C ILE A 6 -17.59 -6.64 20.90
N PHE A 7 -18.78 -6.03 20.82
CA PHE A 7 -18.98 -4.63 21.19
C PHE A 7 -19.43 -4.52 22.63
N ILE A 8 -18.67 -3.79 23.43
CA ILE A 8 -18.98 -3.43 24.80
C ILE A 8 -19.44 -1.97 24.77
N PRO A 9 -20.71 -1.70 25.11
CA PRO A 9 -21.29 -0.37 24.95
C PRO A 9 -20.81 0.57 26.06
N HIS A 10 -19.60 1.12 25.92
CA HIS A 10 -18.96 2.15 26.77
C HIS A 10 -19.16 2.03 28.30
N ALA A 11 -19.49 0.84 28.81
CA ALA A 11 -19.89 0.63 30.18
C ALA A 11 -18.71 0.88 31.12
N GLY A 12 -18.98 1.57 32.23
CA GLY A 12 -17.94 1.96 33.21
C GLY A 12 -17.07 3.15 32.78
N CYS A 13 -17.36 3.82 31.66
CA CYS A 13 -16.60 4.99 31.23
C CYS A 13 -16.96 6.25 32.03
N PRO A 14 -16.04 6.83 32.83
CA PRO A 14 -16.33 8.08 33.54
C PRO A 14 -16.27 9.31 32.61
N TYR A 15 -15.70 9.17 31.41
CA TYR A 15 -15.48 10.27 30.47
C TYR A 15 -16.72 10.57 29.64
N ARG A 16 -17.05 11.85 29.41
CA ARG A 16 -18.19 12.32 28.60
C ARG A 16 -17.75 12.96 27.30
N CYS A 17 -17.12 12.17 26.42
CA CYS A 17 -16.65 12.65 25.12
C CYS A 17 -17.82 13.07 24.23
N ILE A 18 -17.77 14.27 23.64
CA ILE A 18 -18.93 14.85 22.93
C ILE A 18 -19.34 14.06 21.67
N TYR A 19 -18.42 13.34 21.03
CA TYR A 19 -18.68 12.56 19.82
C TYR A 19 -19.14 11.12 20.11
N CYS A 20 -19.17 10.73 21.37
CA CYS A 20 -19.61 9.42 21.81
C CYS A 20 -21.09 9.49 22.19
N ASP A 21 -21.89 8.55 21.72
CA ASP A 21 -23.29 8.44 22.12
C ASP A 21 -23.39 7.62 23.40
N GLN A 22 -23.30 8.31 24.53
CA GLN A 22 -23.55 7.71 25.84
C GLN A 22 -25.04 7.67 26.20
N HIS A 23 -25.89 8.47 25.53
CA HIS A 23 -27.28 8.69 25.97
C HIS A 23 -28.30 7.79 25.27
N ARG A 24 -27.93 7.01 24.24
CA ARG A 24 -28.77 5.96 23.63
C ARG A 24 -28.27 4.52 23.85
N ILE A 25 -27.57 4.28 24.96
CA ILE A 25 -27.41 2.95 25.59
C ILE A 25 -28.25 2.93 26.88
N SER A 26 -29.52 3.29 26.74
CA SER A 26 -30.61 2.71 27.50
C SER A 26 -31.39 1.68 26.66
N GLY A 27 -30.90 1.26 25.47
CA GLY A 27 -31.54 0.23 24.64
C GLY A 27 -30.98 0.07 23.22
N ALA A 28 -29.83 -0.54 22.91
CA ALA A 28 -29.38 -1.87 23.36
C ALA A 28 -28.79 -1.83 24.77
N ALA A 29 -29.63 -2.20 25.73
CA ALA A 29 -29.50 -1.85 27.15
C ALA A 29 -28.42 -2.64 27.91
N LYS A 30 -27.79 -3.63 27.26
CA LYS A 30 -27.16 -4.73 27.97
C LYS A 30 -25.72 -4.93 27.54
N ILE A 31 -24.83 -4.74 28.49
CA ILE A 31 -23.50 -5.34 28.52
C ILE A 31 -23.66 -6.83 28.13
N PRO A 32 -22.92 -7.35 27.13
CA PRO A 32 -23.19 -8.69 26.61
C PRO A 32 -23.01 -9.75 27.69
N SER A 33 -23.90 -10.74 27.75
CA SER A 33 -23.73 -11.86 28.67
C SER A 33 -22.57 -12.77 28.22
N ILE A 34 -22.12 -13.63 29.12
CA ILE A 34 -21.07 -14.61 28.81
C ILE A 34 -21.54 -15.59 27.73
N GLU A 35 -22.81 -15.96 27.77
CA GLU A 35 -23.47 -16.85 26.81
C GLU A 35 -23.57 -16.19 25.44
N GLU A 36 -23.87 -14.89 25.38
CA GLU A 36 -23.88 -14.13 24.14
C GLU A 36 -22.49 -14.06 23.51
N ILE A 37 -21.44 -13.79 24.32
CA ILE A 37 -20.05 -13.82 23.88
C ILE A 37 -19.68 -15.18 23.27
N LYS A 38 -19.98 -16.28 23.97
CA LYS A 38 -19.74 -17.64 23.49
C LYS A 38 -20.50 -17.93 22.19
N SER A 39 -21.78 -17.56 22.13
CA SER A 39 -22.63 -17.74 20.95
C SER A 39 -22.07 -16.98 19.73
N VAL A 40 -21.62 -15.74 19.90
CA VAL A 40 -20.98 -14.96 18.83
C VAL A 40 -19.70 -15.64 18.33
N ILE A 41 -18.86 -16.11 19.25
CA ILE A 41 -17.62 -16.83 18.91
C ILE A 41 -17.94 -18.09 18.10
N GLU A 42 -18.82 -18.94 18.60
CA GLU A 42 -19.15 -20.22 17.98
C GLU A 42 -19.80 -20.05 16.61
N ARG A 43 -20.73 -19.09 16.48
CA ARG A 43 -21.37 -18.76 15.21
C ARG A 43 -20.37 -18.32 14.15
N ASN A 44 -19.39 -17.49 14.52
CA ASN A 44 -18.34 -17.04 13.59
C ASN A 44 -17.35 -18.17 13.27
N LEU A 45 -16.98 -19.01 14.25
CA LEU A 45 -16.09 -20.14 14.01
C LEU A 45 -16.69 -21.19 13.07
N LYS A 46 -18.02 -21.29 12.97
CA LYS A 46 -18.70 -22.17 11.98
C LYS A 46 -18.50 -21.70 10.54
N THR A 47 -18.35 -20.40 10.30
CA THR A 47 -18.26 -19.82 8.94
C THR A 47 -16.83 -19.52 8.51
N ILE A 48 -15.91 -19.42 9.46
CA ILE A 48 -14.49 -19.17 9.19
C ILE A 48 -13.77 -20.49 8.92
N SER A 49 -12.96 -20.53 7.85
CA SER A 49 -12.11 -21.68 7.55
C SER A 49 -11.19 -22.04 8.72
N LYS A 50 -11.02 -23.34 9.01
CA LYS A 50 -10.13 -23.85 10.06
C LYS A 50 -8.65 -23.46 9.86
N THR A 51 -8.25 -23.10 8.65
CA THR A 51 -6.88 -22.66 8.33
C THR A 51 -6.64 -21.17 8.59
N GLU A 52 -7.69 -20.39 8.86
CA GLU A 52 -7.56 -18.96 9.13
C GLU A 52 -7.15 -18.70 10.58
N ARG A 53 -6.18 -17.79 10.76
CA ARG A 53 -5.87 -17.25 12.10
C ARG A 53 -7.03 -16.36 12.56
N VAL A 54 -7.72 -16.75 13.64
CA VAL A 54 -8.86 -16.01 14.21
C VAL A 54 -8.48 -15.36 15.53
N GLU A 55 -8.88 -14.12 15.75
CA GLU A 55 -8.72 -13.44 17.05
C GLU A 55 -10.06 -12.81 17.47
N VAL A 56 -10.28 -12.70 18.77
CA VAL A 56 -11.45 -12.00 19.32
C VAL A 56 -11.04 -10.60 19.72
N ALA A 57 -11.89 -9.60 19.43
CA ALA A 57 -11.61 -8.22 19.77
C ALA A 57 -12.79 -7.59 20.51
N PHE A 58 -12.53 -7.12 21.73
CA PHE A 58 -13.49 -6.32 22.50
C PHE A 58 -13.34 -4.83 22.13
N PHE A 59 -14.36 -4.31 21.45
CA PHE A 59 -14.47 -2.90 21.04
C PHE A 59 -15.37 -2.11 21.99
N GLY A 60 -15.15 -0.79 22.07
CA GLY A 60 -15.85 0.09 23.01
C GLY A 60 -14.92 1.08 23.72
N GLY A 61 -13.60 0.96 23.55
CA GLY A 61 -12.63 1.94 24.04
C GLY A 61 -12.53 2.04 25.57
N THR A 62 -13.08 1.08 26.31
CA THR A 62 -13.34 1.16 27.76
C THR A 62 -13.14 -0.18 28.46
N PHE A 63 -12.55 -1.19 27.81
CA PHE A 63 -12.49 -2.55 28.38
C PHE A 63 -11.88 -2.60 29.78
N THR A 64 -10.78 -1.87 30.01
CA THR A 64 -10.11 -1.87 31.32
C THR A 64 -10.78 -0.96 32.36
N LEU A 65 -11.85 -0.25 31.99
CA LEU A 65 -12.70 0.53 32.90
C LEU A 65 -13.92 -0.26 33.40
N LEU A 66 -14.17 -1.46 32.86
CA LEU A 66 -15.18 -2.35 33.43
C LEU A 66 -14.78 -2.79 34.85
N PRO A 67 -15.73 -3.22 35.69
CA PRO A 67 -15.40 -3.89 36.95
C PRO A 67 -14.43 -5.06 36.72
N GLU A 68 -13.40 -5.19 37.56
CA GLU A 68 -12.32 -6.17 37.37
C GLU A 68 -12.84 -7.61 37.23
N ASP A 69 -13.88 -7.96 38.00
CA ASP A 69 -14.49 -9.30 37.94
C ASP A 69 -15.21 -9.57 36.63
N LEU A 70 -15.82 -8.53 36.02
CA LEU A 70 -16.42 -8.66 34.70
C LEU A 70 -15.34 -8.80 33.62
N GLN A 71 -14.24 -8.04 33.72
CA GLN A 71 -13.09 -8.20 32.83
C GLN A 71 -12.56 -9.64 32.87
N LYS A 72 -12.40 -10.20 34.08
CA LYS A 72 -11.98 -11.62 34.28
C LYS A 72 -12.96 -12.57 33.61
N LYS A 73 -14.26 -12.47 33.91
CA LYS A 73 -15.30 -13.34 33.32
C LYS A 73 -15.30 -13.31 31.79
N TYR A 74 -15.18 -12.12 31.19
CA TYR A 74 -15.11 -11.96 29.74
C TYR A 74 -13.87 -12.61 29.13
N LEU A 75 -12.71 -12.36 29.72
CA LEU A 75 -11.47 -12.93 29.24
C LEU A 75 -11.45 -14.45 29.42
N ASP A 76 -11.96 -14.97 30.54
CA ASP A 76 -12.00 -16.41 30.82
C ASP A 76 -12.93 -17.14 29.84
N ALA A 77 -14.07 -16.52 29.48
CA ALA A 77 -14.98 -17.05 28.46
C ALA A 77 -14.30 -17.23 27.09
N VAL A 78 -13.43 -16.29 26.70
CA VAL A 78 -12.68 -16.38 25.43
C VAL A 78 -11.46 -17.29 25.56
N TYR A 79 -10.80 -17.29 26.72
CA TYR A 79 -9.56 -18.01 26.97
C TYR A 79 -9.68 -19.53 26.78
N LEU A 80 -10.86 -20.10 27.05
CA LEU A 80 -11.17 -21.51 26.74
C LEU A 80 -10.93 -21.84 25.25
N TYR A 81 -11.36 -20.97 24.34
CA TYR A 81 -11.15 -21.16 22.90
C TYR A 81 -9.70 -20.91 22.49
N VAL A 82 -8.97 -20.05 23.22
CA VAL A 82 -7.54 -19.83 23.02
C VAL A 82 -6.73 -21.06 23.41
N ARG A 83 -6.99 -21.64 24.58
CA ARG A 83 -6.34 -22.88 25.05
C ARG A 83 -6.57 -24.04 24.07
N ASN A 84 -7.77 -24.14 23.52
CA ASN A 84 -8.14 -25.15 22.54
C ASN A 84 -7.66 -24.85 21.10
N LYS A 85 -6.79 -23.85 20.91
CA LYS A 85 -6.22 -23.43 19.62
C LYS A 85 -7.25 -23.07 18.55
N LYS A 86 -8.51 -22.79 18.93
CA LYS A 86 -9.57 -22.30 18.03
C LYS A 86 -9.46 -20.79 17.78
N ILE A 87 -8.88 -20.07 18.74
CA ILE A 87 -8.65 -18.62 18.68
C ILE A 87 -7.17 -18.36 18.99
N ALA A 88 -6.53 -17.52 18.21
CA ALA A 88 -5.10 -17.25 18.28
C ALA A 88 -4.72 -16.18 19.31
N GLY A 89 -5.69 -15.42 19.81
CA GLY A 89 -5.48 -14.40 20.83
C GLY A 89 -6.65 -13.43 20.97
N VAL A 90 -6.55 -12.57 21.98
CA VAL A 90 -7.57 -11.58 22.34
C VAL A 90 -7.01 -10.17 22.16
N ARG A 91 -7.84 -9.26 21.66
CA ARG A 91 -7.55 -7.83 21.51
C ARG A 91 -8.56 -7.02 22.32
N ILE A 92 -8.13 -5.88 22.85
CA ILE A 92 -9.01 -4.94 23.56
C ILE A 92 -8.75 -3.52 23.07
N SER A 93 -9.77 -2.67 23.10
CA SER A 93 -9.63 -1.22 22.99
C SER A 93 -9.91 -0.56 24.35
N THR A 94 -9.06 0.36 24.80
CA THR A 94 -9.21 1.03 26.10
C THR A 94 -8.79 2.50 26.12
N HIS A 95 -9.15 3.19 27.20
CA HIS A 95 -8.70 4.55 27.51
C HIS A 95 -7.26 4.51 28.02
N PRO A 96 -6.36 5.40 27.56
CA PRO A 96 -4.95 5.36 28.00
C PRO A 96 -4.75 5.45 29.52
N GLU A 97 -5.55 6.25 30.22
CA GLU A 97 -5.48 6.36 31.70
C GLU A 97 -5.91 5.09 32.44
N ALA A 98 -6.63 4.18 31.78
CA ALA A 98 -7.09 2.93 32.37
C ALA A 98 -6.08 1.78 32.21
N VAL A 99 -4.88 2.08 31.72
CA VAL A 99 -3.81 1.08 31.52
C VAL A 99 -2.90 1.06 32.74
N THR A 100 -2.86 -0.08 33.42
CA THR A 100 -1.98 -0.33 34.57
C THR A 100 -1.23 -1.63 34.36
N GLU A 101 -0.10 -1.83 35.06
CA GLU A 101 0.61 -3.10 34.97
C GLU A 101 -0.25 -4.28 35.39
N LYS A 102 -1.08 -4.10 36.42
CA LYS A 102 -2.00 -5.13 36.92
C LYS A 102 -2.99 -5.54 35.83
N SER A 103 -3.62 -4.59 35.14
CA SER A 103 -4.58 -4.90 34.08
C SER A 103 -3.92 -5.54 32.86
N MET A 104 -2.70 -5.11 32.48
CA MET A 104 -1.97 -5.71 31.36
C MET A 104 -1.46 -7.12 31.67
N LYS A 105 -0.97 -7.38 32.90
CA LYS A 105 -0.60 -8.73 33.37
C LYS A 105 -1.81 -9.67 33.36
N LEU A 106 -2.96 -9.20 33.85
CA LEU A 106 -4.22 -9.96 33.81
C LEU A 106 -4.60 -10.32 32.38
N PHE A 107 -4.59 -9.33 31.48
CA PHE A 107 -4.95 -9.50 30.08
C PHE A 107 -4.02 -10.47 29.36
N LYS A 108 -2.69 -10.33 29.56
CA LYS A 108 -1.70 -11.22 28.96
C LYS A 108 -1.88 -12.67 29.37
N LYS A 109 -2.14 -12.93 30.66
CA LYS A 109 -2.38 -14.29 31.20
C LYS A 109 -3.57 -15.01 30.53
N ARG A 110 -4.54 -14.26 29.99
CA ARG A 110 -5.75 -14.78 29.34
C ARG A 110 -5.71 -14.72 27.81
N GLY A 111 -4.51 -14.78 27.24
CA GLY A 111 -4.33 -14.84 25.77
C GLY A 111 -4.39 -13.47 25.09
N GLY A 112 -4.28 -12.38 25.84
CA GLY A 112 -4.16 -11.03 25.30
C GLY A 112 -2.94 -10.89 24.39
N CYS A 113 -3.14 -10.29 23.21
CA CYS A 113 -2.08 -10.08 22.22
C CYS A 113 -1.93 -8.62 21.78
N LEU A 114 -3.01 -7.83 21.75
CA LEU A 114 -2.95 -6.42 21.36
C LEU A 114 -3.88 -5.54 22.20
N VAL A 115 -3.40 -4.37 22.57
CA VAL A 115 -4.17 -3.32 23.25
C VAL A 115 -4.19 -2.07 22.38
N GLU A 116 -5.39 -1.65 21.98
CA GLU A 116 -5.62 -0.44 21.20
C GLU A 116 -5.96 0.74 22.12
N LEU A 117 -5.14 1.79 22.05
CA LEU A 117 -5.35 3.03 22.79
C LEU A 117 -6.23 4.00 22.02
N GLY A 118 -7.34 4.43 22.63
CA GLY A 118 -8.17 5.53 22.12
C GLY A 118 -7.49 6.88 22.33
N VAL A 119 -6.61 7.29 21.41
CA VAL A 119 -5.90 8.58 21.48
C VAL A 119 -6.77 9.71 20.98
N GLN A 120 -7.43 9.50 19.83
CA GLN A 120 -8.24 10.47 19.10
C GLN A 120 -7.42 11.63 18.53
N SER A 121 -6.82 12.47 19.37
CA SER A 121 -5.94 13.58 18.98
C SER A 121 -4.83 13.78 20.01
N LEU A 122 -3.74 14.43 19.62
CA LEU A 122 -2.71 14.96 20.54
C LEU A 122 -2.74 16.49 20.63
N ASP A 123 -3.69 17.14 19.97
CA ASP A 123 -3.86 18.58 20.02
C ASP A 123 -4.69 18.99 21.25
N LYS A 124 -4.12 19.85 22.10
CA LYS A 124 -4.75 20.27 23.37
C LYS A 124 -6.09 20.96 23.15
N GLU A 125 -6.22 21.77 22.10
CA GLU A 125 -7.46 22.49 21.80
C GLU A 125 -8.56 21.52 21.36
N VAL A 126 -8.25 20.57 20.47
CA VAL A 126 -9.18 19.52 20.03
C VAL A 126 -9.64 18.67 21.20
N LEU A 127 -8.71 18.24 22.06
CA LEU A 127 -9.02 17.43 23.24
C LEU A 127 -9.89 18.19 24.26
N LYS A 128 -9.61 19.48 24.50
CA LYS A 128 -10.44 20.34 25.36
C LYS A 128 -11.86 20.50 24.80
N LYS A 129 -11.98 20.83 23.50
CA LYS A 129 -13.28 20.99 22.83
C LYS A 129 -14.10 19.70 22.77
N THR A 130 -13.47 18.53 22.96
CA THR A 130 -14.14 17.23 22.93
C THR A 130 -14.38 16.60 24.30
N ASN A 131 -14.10 17.33 25.39
CA ASN A 131 -14.18 16.83 26.78
C ASN A 131 -13.34 15.56 27.00
N ARG A 132 -12.14 15.53 26.42
CA ARG A 132 -11.18 14.43 26.56
C ARG A 132 -9.79 14.98 26.85
N VAL A 133 -9.66 15.77 27.92
CA VAL A 133 -8.38 16.38 28.30
C VAL A 133 -7.41 15.28 28.72
N MET A 134 -6.33 15.11 27.97
CA MET A 134 -5.29 14.12 28.22
C MET A 134 -3.96 14.63 27.64
N ASP A 135 -2.85 14.36 28.33
CA ASP A 135 -1.51 14.72 27.85
C ASP A 135 -0.83 13.57 27.08
N PHE A 136 0.13 13.91 26.22
CA PHE A 136 0.91 12.92 25.49
C PHE A 136 1.74 12.02 26.41
N ASN A 137 2.20 12.50 27.56
CA ASN A 137 2.94 11.67 28.51
C ASN A 137 2.08 10.52 29.05
N THR A 138 0.79 10.74 29.30
CA THR A 138 -0.15 9.68 29.71
C THR A 138 -0.20 8.56 28.66
N ILE A 139 -0.28 8.92 27.39
CA ILE A 139 -0.28 7.95 26.27
C ILE A 139 1.06 7.24 26.17
N LYS A 140 2.17 7.96 26.34
CA LYS A 140 3.52 7.38 26.30
C LYS A 140 3.73 6.37 27.43
N ILE A 141 3.26 6.67 28.65
CA ILE A 141 3.31 5.78 29.81
C ILE A 141 2.47 4.54 29.53
N ALA A 142 1.21 4.70 29.11
CA ALA A 142 0.32 3.57 28.78
C ALA A 142 0.92 2.67 27.69
N ALA A 143 1.48 3.27 26.63
CA ALA A 143 2.18 2.55 25.57
C ALA A 143 3.41 1.78 26.09
N GLY A 144 4.16 2.35 27.04
CA GLY A 144 5.26 1.69 27.73
C GLY A 144 4.80 0.47 28.51
N VAL A 145 3.77 0.61 29.35
CA VAL A 145 3.20 -0.47 30.16
C VAL A 145 2.70 -1.63 29.29
N ILE A 146 2.01 -1.34 28.18
CA ILE A 146 1.55 -2.35 27.21
C ILE A 146 2.73 -3.13 26.65
N LYS A 147 3.75 -2.43 26.13
CA LYS A 147 4.91 -3.06 25.47
C LYS A 147 5.75 -3.87 26.47
N ASN A 148 6.00 -3.33 27.66
CA ASN A 148 6.75 -4.00 28.73
C ASN A 148 6.03 -5.27 29.23
N SER A 149 4.71 -5.35 29.06
CA SER A 149 3.91 -6.55 29.34
C SER A 149 3.93 -7.59 28.20
N GLY A 150 4.74 -7.37 27.16
CA GLY A 150 4.84 -8.27 26.00
C GLY A 150 3.60 -8.28 25.11
N LEU A 151 2.85 -7.18 25.08
CA LEU A 151 1.64 -6.99 24.26
C LEU A 151 1.94 -6.07 23.07
N ASP A 152 1.26 -6.30 21.96
CA ASP A 152 1.30 -5.39 20.82
C ASP A 152 0.51 -4.10 21.14
N LEU A 153 1.02 -2.96 20.70
CA LEU A 153 0.36 -1.66 20.82
C LEU A 153 -0.44 -1.34 19.55
N GLY A 154 -1.70 -0.95 19.71
CA GLY A 154 -2.51 -0.30 18.68
C GLY A 154 -2.88 1.13 19.09
N VAL A 155 -3.15 2.00 18.12
CA VAL A 155 -3.64 3.37 18.36
C VAL A 155 -4.86 3.67 17.49
N GLN A 156 -5.80 4.45 18.02
CA GLN A 156 -6.92 4.99 17.28
C GLN A 156 -6.85 6.51 17.27
N VAL A 157 -6.97 7.11 16.08
CA VAL A 157 -7.09 8.56 15.87
C VAL A 157 -8.42 8.92 15.25
N MET A 158 -8.90 10.13 15.54
CA MET A 158 -10.09 10.72 14.95
C MET A 158 -9.76 12.00 14.22
N LEU A 159 -10.31 12.17 13.02
CA LEU A 159 -10.06 13.32 12.14
C LEU A 159 -11.28 14.23 12.08
N GLY A 160 -11.07 15.54 12.01
CA GLY A 160 -12.16 16.50 11.82
C GLY A 160 -13.02 16.73 13.06
N LEU A 161 -12.49 16.45 14.26
CA LEU A 161 -13.11 16.83 15.53
C LEU A 161 -13.20 18.37 15.67
N PRO A 162 -14.03 18.91 16.57
CA PRO A 162 -14.10 20.36 16.78
C PRO A 162 -12.73 21.01 17.06
N GLY A 163 -12.35 21.99 16.24
CA GLY A 163 -11.05 22.67 16.31
C GLY A 163 -9.88 21.92 15.66
N ASP A 164 -10.14 20.77 15.02
CA ASP A 164 -9.13 19.99 14.33
C ASP A 164 -8.82 20.56 12.94
N THR A 165 -7.58 20.39 12.51
CA THR A 165 -7.09 20.76 11.17
C THR A 165 -6.23 19.63 10.62
N LEU A 166 -6.06 19.55 9.30
CA LEU A 166 -5.20 18.53 8.69
C LEU A 166 -3.79 18.54 9.30
N GLN A 167 -3.23 19.73 9.55
CA GLN A 167 -1.91 19.87 10.16
C GLN A 167 -1.84 19.30 11.59
N LYS A 168 -2.89 19.52 12.40
CA LYS A 168 -2.99 18.95 13.75
C LYS A 168 -3.11 17.43 13.72
N SER A 169 -3.91 16.90 12.79
CA SER A 169 -4.05 15.46 12.53
C SER A 169 -2.72 14.82 12.06
N ILE A 170 -2.00 15.47 11.15
CA ILE A 170 -0.66 15.06 10.69
C ILE A 170 0.34 15.03 11.86
N LYS A 171 0.37 16.10 12.67
CA LYS A 171 1.24 16.19 13.86
C LYS A 171 0.95 15.08 14.86
N THR A 172 -0.33 14.78 15.09
CA THR A 172 -0.78 13.66 15.91
C THR A 172 -0.22 12.34 15.39
N ALA A 173 -0.41 12.04 14.09
CA ALA A 173 0.06 10.79 13.49
C ALA A 173 1.58 10.64 13.55
N ARG A 174 2.34 11.71 13.27
CA ARG A 174 3.81 11.72 13.35
C ARG A 174 4.31 11.36 14.75
N LYS A 175 3.78 12.00 15.78
CA LYS A 175 4.14 11.70 17.18
C LYS A 175 3.78 10.28 17.60
N LEU A 176 2.63 9.77 17.14
CA LEU A 176 2.21 8.41 17.50
C LEU A 176 3.09 7.32 16.89
N ILE A 177 3.70 7.55 15.72
CA ILE A 177 4.66 6.61 15.11
C ILE A 177 5.91 6.42 16.00
N GLU A 178 6.33 7.46 16.74
CA GLU A 178 7.47 7.37 17.66
C GLU A 178 7.25 6.33 18.76
N LEU A 179 5.99 6.06 19.12
CA LEU A 179 5.62 5.02 20.09
C LEU A 179 5.75 3.60 19.52
N LYS A 180 6.02 3.47 18.21
CA LYS A 180 6.12 2.23 17.44
C LYS A 180 4.89 1.31 17.58
N PRO A 181 3.65 1.81 17.39
CA PRO A 181 2.47 0.95 17.42
C PRO A 181 2.51 -0.04 16.25
N LYS A 182 2.00 -1.25 16.48
CA LYS A 182 1.87 -2.27 15.44
C LYS A 182 0.71 -1.97 14.49
N THR A 183 -0.37 -1.39 15.03
CA THR A 183 -1.58 -1.11 14.25
C THR A 183 -2.15 0.29 14.52
N ALA A 184 -2.82 0.86 13.52
CA ALA A 184 -3.59 2.09 13.68
C ALA A 184 -5.00 1.99 13.10
N ARG A 185 -5.94 2.75 13.67
CA ARG A 185 -7.27 3.02 13.13
C ARG A 185 -7.50 4.50 12.96
N ILE A 186 -8.15 4.87 11.86
CA ILE A 186 -8.39 6.25 11.46
C ILE A 186 -9.90 6.43 11.28
N TYR A 187 -10.53 7.26 12.11
CA TYR A 187 -11.96 7.53 12.04
C TYR A 187 -12.24 9.00 11.79
N PRO A 188 -12.79 9.40 10.64
CA PRO A 188 -13.32 10.76 10.53
C PRO A 188 -14.52 10.92 11.47
N ALA A 189 -14.67 12.11 12.05
CA ALA A 189 -15.76 12.43 12.96
C ALA A 189 -17.09 12.46 12.21
N VAL A 190 -18.03 11.63 12.63
CA VAL A 190 -19.40 11.59 12.12
C VAL A 190 -20.34 12.11 13.19
N VAL A 191 -21.30 12.96 12.80
CA VAL A 191 -22.27 13.54 13.72
C VAL A 191 -23.41 12.56 13.92
N LEU A 192 -23.51 12.00 15.13
CA LEU A 192 -24.58 11.09 15.49
C LEU A 192 -25.65 11.81 16.34
N LYS A 193 -26.92 11.44 16.12
CA LYS A 193 -28.04 11.89 16.95
C LYS A 193 -27.81 11.46 18.41
N GLY A 194 -28.16 12.31 19.37
CA GLY A 194 -28.00 12.02 20.81
C GLY A 194 -26.62 12.33 21.39
N THR A 195 -25.63 12.66 20.56
CA THR A 195 -24.29 13.05 21.01
C THR A 195 -24.16 14.54 21.29
N GLY A 196 -23.18 14.93 22.12
CA GLY A 196 -22.81 16.34 22.29
C GLY A 196 -22.40 17.01 20.97
N LEU A 197 -21.77 16.25 20.06
CA LEU A 197 -21.42 16.68 18.72
C LEU A 197 -22.66 16.95 17.86
N GLY A 198 -23.69 16.11 17.98
CA GLY A 198 -25.02 16.32 17.40
C GLY A 198 -25.68 17.59 17.92
N GLY A 199 -25.55 17.87 19.22
CA GLY A 199 -26.00 19.11 19.83
C GLY A 199 -25.29 20.35 19.28
N LEU A 200 -23.95 20.29 19.11
CA LEU A 200 -23.17 21.39 18.52
C LEU A 200 -23.52 21.62 17.05
N PHE A 201 -23.70 20.55 16.27
CA PHE A 201 -24.08 20.61 14.86
C PHE A 201 -25.44 21.30 14.69
N LYS A 202 -26.46 20.88 15.45
CA LYS A 202 -27.80 21.50 15.41
C LYS A 202 -27.80 22.99 15.78
N LYS A 203 -26.87 23.42 16.63
CA LYS A 203 -26.69 24.83 17.02
C LYS A 203 -25.83 25.63 16.03
N GLY A 204 -25.38 25.03 14.93
CA GLY A 204 -24.46 25.67 13.96
C GLY A 204 -23.04 25.88 14.50
N LYS A 205 -22.69 25.32 15.66
CA LYS A 205 -21.38 25.52 16.33
C LYS A 205 -20.31 24.49 15.91
N TYR A 206 -20.67 23.53 15.07
CA TYR A 206 -19.76 22.55 14.51
C TYR A 206 -20.18 22.16 13.10
N LYS A 207 -19.22 22.15 12.17
CA LYS A 207 -19.38 21.66 10.81
C LYS A 207 -18.45 20.44 10.64
N PRO A 208 -18.98 19.24 10.36
CA PRO A 208 -18.14 18.09 10.07
C PRO A 208 -17.43 18.27 8.72
N LEU A 209 -16.37 17.48 8.50
CA LEU A 209 -15.72 17.39 7.19
C LEU A 209 -16.72 16.93 6.11
N SER A 210 -16.52 17.41 4.89
CA SER A 210 -17.14 16.80 3.71
C SER A 210 -16.63 15.36 3.53
N LEU A 211 -17.31 14.57 2.70
CA LEU A 211 -16.88 13.21 2.40
C LEU A 211 -15.50 13.22 1.72
N GLU A 212 -15.31 14.15 0.80
CA GLU A 212 -14.10 14.39 0.01
C GLU A 212 -12.92 14.78 0.91
N ASP A 213 -13.08 15.82 1.73
CA ASP A 213 -12.04 16.25 2.67
C ASP A 213 -11.64 15.13 3.62
N ALA A 214 -12.62 14.39 4.13
CA ALA A 214 -12.37 13.29 5.05
C ALA A 214 -11.58 12.15 4.38
N ILE A 215 -11.87 11.85 3.11
CA ILE A 215 -11.15 10.87 2.30
C ILE A 215 -9.70 11.30 2.14
N GLU A 216 -9.46 12.56 1.77
CA GLU A 216 -8.11 13.12 1.59
C GLU A 216 -7.30 13.12 2.88
N TRP A 217 -7.89 13.62 3.98
CA TRP A 217 -7.24 13.63 5.29
C TRP A 217 -6.90 12.21 5.75
N SER A 218 -7.85 11.28 5.58
CA SER A 218 -7.65 9.88 5.94
C SER A 218 -6.56 9.22 5.12
N ALA A 219 -6.49 9.53 3.81
CA ALA A 219 -5.43 9.04 2.93
C ALA A 219 -4.06 9.55 3.36
N CYS A 220 -3.96 10.86 3.66
CA CYS A 220 -2.73 11.50 4.13
C CYS A 220 -2.24 10.89 5.45
N VAL A 221 -3.11 10.81 6.46
CA VAL A 221 -2.78 10.24 7.77
C VAL A 221 -2.44 8.74 7.66
N CYS A 222 -3.14 8.01 6.79
CA CYS A 222 -2.83 6.60 6.52
C CYS A 222 -1.44 6.43 5.90
N ASP A 223 -1.05 7.28 4.96
CA ASP A 223 0.28 7.24 4.34
C ASP A 223 1.38 7.51 5.39
N ILE A 224 1.15 8.44 6.31
CA ILE A 224 2.07 8.72 7.42
C ILE A 224 2.28 7.48 8.29
N PHE A 225 1.20 6.85 8.77
CA PHE A 225 1.30 5.63 9.58
C PHE A 225 2.04 4.50 8.86
N GLU A 226 1.70 4.23 7.60
CA GLU A 226 2.30 3.13 6.85
C GLU A 226 3.77 3.38 6.49
N ARG A 227 4.15 4.64 6.22
CA ARG A 227 5.56 5.03 6.08
C ARG A 227 6.33 4.86 7.40
N GLY A 228 5.66 5.03 8.53
CA GLY A 228 6.18 4.75 9.87
C GLY A 228 6.25 3.26 10.24
N GLY A 229 5.89 2.35 9.34
CA GLY A 229 5.85 0.91 9.62
C GLY A 229 4.62 0.46 10.41
N VAL A 230 3.62 1.32 10.59
CA VAL A 230 2.38 1.02 11.34
C VAL A 230 1.32 0.49 10.38
N LYS A 231 0.73 -0.67 10.68
CA LYS A 231 -0.32 -1.24 9.84
C LYS A 231 -1.66 -0.56 10.11
N VAL A 232 -2.19 0.19 9.14
CA VAL A 232 -3.53 0.77 9.27
C VAL A 232 -4.58 -0.30 8.97
N ILE A 233 -5.25 -0.79 10.02
CA ILE A 233 -6.19 -1.92 9.95
C ILE A 233 -7.62 -1.49 9.65
N ARG A 234 -7.95 -0.21 9.85
CA ARG A 234 -9.29 0.33 9.58
C ARG A 234 -9.22 1.82 9.28
N ILE A 235 -9.98 2.24 8.26
CA ILE A 235 -10.28 3.63 7.94
C ILE A 235 -11.80 3.76 7.82
N GLY A 236 -12.39 4.72 8.52
CA GLY A 236 -13.84 4.90 8.59
C GLY A 236 -14.54 3.97 9.61
N LEU A 237 -15.69 4.41 10.11
CA LEU A 237 -16.50 3.68 11.08
C LEU A 237 -16.94 2.30 10.54
N HIS A 238 -17.18 1.35 11.44
CA HIS A 238 -17.72 0.04 11.04
C HIS A 238 -19.21 0.20 10.71
N PRO A 239 -19.69 -0.23 9.53
CA PRO A 239 -21.11 -0.20 9.25
C PRO A 239 -21.82 -1.16 10.21
N SER A 240 -22.79 -0.65 10.95
CA SER A 240 -23.75 -1.45 11.71
C SER A 240 -25.14 -1.19 11.16
N LYS A 241 -26.09 -2.10 11.43
CA LYS A 241 -27.51 -1.85 11.10
C LYS A 241 -28.00 -0.53 11.72
N ASP A 242 -27.53 -0.24 12.94
CA ASP A 242 -27.90 1.00 13.65
C ASP A 242 -27.34 2.26 12.97
N LEU A 243 -26.07 2.25 12.53
CA LEU A 243 -25.47 3.40 11.84
C LEU A 243 -26.05 3.66 10.45
N ASN A 244 -26.60 2.63 9.80
CA ASN A 244 -27.31 2.77 8.52
C ASN A 244 -28.80 3.12 8.69
N SER A 245 -29.30 3.16 9.92
CA SER A 245 -30.70 3.47 10.18
C SER A 245 -30.96 4.97 10.00
N GLU A 246 -32.10 5.29 9.40
CA GLU A 246 -32.47 6.67 9.08
C GLU A 246 -32.51 7.54 10.35
N GLY A 247 -31.93 8.74 10.28
CA GLY A 247 -31.89 9.70 11.38
C GLY A 247 -30.89 9.40 12.51
N VAL A 248 -30.06 8.35 12.42
CA VAL A 248 -28.96 8.10 13.37
C VAL A 248 -27.73 8.96 13.06
N VAL A 249 -27.29 8.95 11.80
CA VAL A 249 -26.25 9.87 11.30
C VAL A 249 -26.92 11.17 10.90
N LEU A 250 -26.60 12.27 11.59
CA LEU A 250 -27.13 13.60 11.30
C LEU A 250 -26.33 14.32 10.21
N ALA A 251 -25.00 14.13 10.18
CA ALA A 251 -24.10 14.77 9.21
C ALA A 251 -22.69 14.15 9.25
N GLY A 252 -21.88 14.49 8.25
CA GLY A 252 -20.47 14.13 8.17
C GLY A 252 -20.18 12.92 7.27
N PRO A 253 -18.90 12.52 7.19
CA PRO A 253 -18.37 11.64 6.14
C PRO A 253 -18.60 10.15 6.46
N TYR A 254 -19.85 9.71 6.41
CA TYR A 254 -20.21 8.30 6.55
C TYR A 254 -20.47 7.64 5.20
N HIS A 255 -19.71 6.59 4.89
CA HIS A 255 -19.98 5.71 3.75
C HIS A 255 -19.57 4.28 4.09
N PRO A 256 -20.37 3.24 3.75
CA PRO A 256 -20.00 1.84 3.96
C PRO A 256 -18.64 1.41 3.36
N ARG A 257 -18.20 2.08 2.29
CA ARG A 257 -16.94 1.85 1.57
C ARG A 257 -15.91 2.96 1.79
N PHE A 258 -16.10 3.84 2.78
CA PHE A 258 -15.21 4.97 3.06
C PHE A 258 -13.73 4.58 3.08
N GLY A 259 -13.40 3.47 3.77
CA GLY A 259 -12.02 3.00 3.83
C GLY A 259 -11.44 2.60 2.47
N GLN A 260 -12.25 2.10 1.53
CA GLN A 260 -11.78 1.81 0.17
C GLN A 260 -11.50 3.10 -0.58
N MET A 261 -12.38 4.09 -0.47
CA MET A 261 -12.22 5.41 -1.09
C MET A 261 -10.95 6.11 -0.58
N ALA A 262 -10.74 6.14 0.74
CA ALA A 262 -9.50 6.68 1.34
C ALA A 262 -8.24 5.94 0.86
N ARG A 263 -8.31 4.62 0.65
CA ARG A 263 -7.20 3.84 0.11
C ARG A 263 -6.91 4.15 -1.35
N LEU A 264 -7.93 4.39 -2.17
CA LEU A 264 -7.77 4.87 -3.55
C LEU A 264 -7.18 6.28 -3.58
N ALA A 265 -7.64 7.16 -2.71
CA ALA A 265 -7.11 8.51 -2.58
C ALA A 265 -5.62 8.53 -2.16
N GLN A 266 -5.09 7.50 -1.47
CA GLN A 266 -3.65 7.41 -1.19
C GLN A 266 -2.80 7.37 -2.46
N THR A 267 -3.37 6.86 -3.56
CA THR A 267 -2.70 6.68 -4.85
C THR A 267 -3.06 7.74 -5.87
N TRP A 268 -4.09 8.54 -5.61
CA TRP A 268 -4.53 9.61 -6.52
C TRP A 268 -3.39 10.60 -6.79
N GLY A 269 -3.16 10.91 -8.06
CA GLY A 269 -2.10 11.82 -8.48
C GLY A 269 -0.67 11.33 -8.25
N LYS A 270 -0.46 10.10 -7.74
CA LYS A 270 0.88 9.54 -7.51
C LYS A 270 1.22 8.47 -8.54
N PRO A 271 2.36 8.57 -9.24
CA PRO A 271 2.83 7.48 -10.07
C PRO A 271 3.14 6.26 -9.21
N ILE A 272 2.82 5.07 -9.70
CA ILE A 272 3.01 3.80 -9.01
C ILE A 272 4.34 3.19 -9.45
N ALA A 273 5.13 2.72 -8.50
CA ALA A 273 6.33 1.92 -8.76
C ALA A 273 6.09 0.49 -8.27
N VAL A 274 6.02 -0.46 -9.20
CA VAL A 274 5.97 -1.90 -8.90
C VAL A 274 7.39 -2.44 -8.86
N ILE A 275 7.78 -3.00 -7.71
CA ILE A 275 9.16 -3.34 -7.38
C ILE A 275 9.30 -4.75 -6.77
N ASP A 276 10.53 -5.25 -6.75
CA ASP A 276 10.89 -6.42 -5.96
C ASP A 276 10.84 -6.11 -4.45
N PRO A 277 10.17 -6.96 -3.63
CA PRO A 277 10.16 -6.82 -2.17
C PRO A 277 11.54 -6.84 -1.51
N ARG A 278 12.57 -7.37 -2.18
CA ARG A 278 13.95 -7.46 -1.69
C ARG A 278 14.80 -6.25 -2.05
N MET A 279 14.24 -5.27 -2.78
CA MET A 279 14.93 -4.01 -3.03
C MET A 279 15.38 -3.36 -1.71
N PRO A 280 16.60 -2.75 -1.64
CA PRO A 280 17.10 -2.15 -0.41
C PRO A 280 16.14 -1.12 0.21
N PRO A 281 15.98 -1.08 1.55
CA PRO A 281 15.07 -0.13 2.22
C PRO A 281 15.34 1.33 1.87
N MET A 282 16.61 1.71 1.68
CA MET A 282 17.00 3.07 1.29
C MET A 282 16.47 3.44 -0.11
N ALA A 283 16.55 2.54 -1.08
CA ALA A 283 16.01 2.74 -2.42
C ALA A 283 14.48 2.93 -2.39
N LYS A 284 13.77 2.10 -1.62
CA LYS A 284 12.33 2.25 -1.38
C LYS A 284 12.00 3.59 -0.73
N LYS A 285 12.78 4.01 0.27
CA LYS A 285 12.60 5.31 0.95
C LYS A 285 12.74 6.47 -0.04
N ARG A 286 13.76 6.44 -0.91
CA ARG A 286 14.02 7.49 -1.90
C ARG A 286 12.89 7.60 -2.93
N LEU A 287 12.40 6.48 -3.47
CA LEU A 287 11.21 6.47 -4.33
C LEU A 287 9.98 7.10 -3.65
N LYS A 288 9.70 6.76 -2.39
CA LYS A 288 8.59 7.36 -1.61
C LYS A 288 8.76 8.86 -1.38
N GLN A 289 9.99 9.34 -1.17
CA GLN A 289 10.31 10.77 -1.03
C GLN A 289 10.11 11.53 -2.34
N MET A 290 10.34 10.88 -3.47
CA MET A 290 10.08 11.42 -4.81
C MET A 290 8.59 11.37 -5.23
N GLY A 291 7.69 10.98 -4.33
CA GLY A 291 6.24 10.98 -4.58
C GLY A 291 5.67 9.68 -5.18
N TYR A 292 6.48 8.63 -5.37
CA TYR A 292 5.98 7.37 -5.90
C TYR A 292 5.19 6.57 -4.87
N TYR A 293 4.08 5.99 -5.31
CA TYR A 293 3.36 4.97 -4.56
C TYR A 293 3.96 3.59 -4.82
N ILE A 294 4.56 2.97 -3.81
CA ILE A 294 5.27 1.70 -3.98
C ILE A 294 4.33 0.51 -3.81
N ARG A 295 4.42 -0.43 -4.75
CA ARG A 295 3.87 -1.78 -4.62
C ARG A 295 4.92 -2.86 -4.83
N GLU A 296 4.98 -3.76 -3.86
CA GLU A 296 5.87 -4.91 -3.92
C GLU A 296 5.12 -6.10 -4.50
N VAL A 297 5.74 -6.80 -5.44
CA VAL A 297 5.22 -8.09 -5.92
C VAL A 297 5.41 -9.17 -4.85
N PRO A 298 4.51 -10.17 -4.75
CA PRO A 298 4.72 -11.32 -3.89
C PRO A 298 5.89 -12.18 -4.39
N LEU A 299 6.59 -12.86 -3.48
CA LEU A 299 7.59 -13.85 -3.87
C LEU A 299 6.89 -15.06 -4.53
N HIS A 300 7.30 -15.41 -5.75
CA HIS A 300 6.73 -16.50 -6.52
C HIS A 300 7.36 -17.85 -6.14
N PRO A 301 6.58 -18.86 -5.71
CA PRO A 301 7.14 -20.13 -5.23
C PRO A 301 7.66 -21.05 -6.36
N LYS A 302 7.36 -20.73 -7.62
CA LYS A 302 7.81 -21.49 -8.80
C LYS A 302 8.81 -20.71 -9.66
N LEU A 303 9.50 -19.73 -9.09
CA LEU A 303 10.61 -19.02 -9.72
C LEU A 303 11.88 -19.26 -8.90
N ALA A 304 13.04 -19.24 -9.56
CA ALA A 304 14.33 -19.45 -8.90
C ALA A 304 14.59 -18.38 -7.83
N GLY A 305 15.33 -18.75 -6.79
CA GLY A 305 15.57 -17.93 -5.59
C GLY A 305 15.88 -16.46 -5.88
N PRO A 306 16.76 -16.13 -6.84
CA PRO A 306 17.15 -14.75 -7.13
C PRO A 306 16.13 -13.95 -7.94
N VAL A 307 15.27 -14.59 -8.74
CA VAL A 307 14.26 -13.91 -9.59
C VAL A 307 12.82 -14.04 -9.07
N LYS A 308 12.60 -14.75 -7.96
CA LYS A 308 11.27 -14.99 -7.40
C LYS A 308 10.48 -13.73 -7.02
N GLY A 309 11.17 -12.61 -6.80
CA GLY A 309 10.55 -11.31 -6.49
C GLY A 309 10.65 -10.32 -7.65
N HIS A 310 11.19 -10.71 -8.80
CA HIS A 310 11.38 -9.81 -9.94
C HIS A 310 10.02 -9.47 -10.57
N PRO A 311 9.67 -8.18 -10.72
CA PRO A 311 8.38 -7.77 -11.31
C PRO A 311 8.21 -8.17 -12.77
N ASP A 312 9.26 -8.04 -13.58
CA ASP A 312 9.26 -8.34 -15.02
C ASP A 312 9.01 -9.82 -15.34
N MET A 313 9.25 -10.71 -14.37
CA MET A 313 8.93 -12.13 -14.47
C MET A 313 7.44 -12.43 -14.34
N MET A 314 6.64 -11.50 -13.80
CA MET A 314 5.23 -11.72 -13.50
C MET A 314 4.31 -10.66 -14.13
N LEU A 315 4.87 -9.63 -14.75
CA LEU A 315 4.10 -8.49 -15.26
C LEU A 315 4.78 -7.87 -16.48
N PHE A 316 3.99 -7.67 -17.52
CA PHE A 316 4.37 -6.98 -18.75
C PHE A 316 3.47 -5.76 -18.96
N SER A 317 4.03 -4.65 -19.45
CA SER A 317 3.28 -3.43 -19.74
C SER A 317 3.66 -2.84 -21.10
N TYR A 318 2.66 -2.41 -21.86
CA TYR A 318 2.80 -1.72 -23.14
C TYR A 318 1.75 -0.61 -23.25
N GLY A 319 2.18 0.65 -23.12
CA GLY A 319 1.27 1.79 -22.99
C GLY A 319 0.37 1.64 -21.75
N LYS A 320 -0.95 1.80 -21.93
CA LYS A 320 -1.96 1.57 -20.88
C LYS A 320 -2.35 0.10 -20.69
N LYS A 321 -1.81 -0.82 -21.49
CA LYS A 321 -2.09 -2.25 -21.39
C LYS A 321 -1.12 -2.93 -20.44
N VAL A 322 -1.66 -3.75 -19.54
CA VAL A 322 -0.90 -4.53 -18.56
C VAL A 322 -1.33 -5.98 -18.63
N ILE A 323 -0.38 -6.89 -18.80
CA ILE A 323 -0.61 -8.33 -18.80
C ILE A 323 0.10 -8.90 -17.56
N TYR A 324 -0.64 -9.58 -16.69
CA TYR A 324 -0.15 -9.95 -15.36
C TYR A 324 -0.36 -11.41 -14.99
N GLU A 325 0.55 -11.96 -14.19
CA GLU A 325 0.41 -13.29 -13.59
C GLU A 325 -0.72 -13.27 -12.54
N PRO A 326 -1.62 -14.28 -12.53
CA PRO A 326 -2.80 -14.32 -11.65
C PRO A 326 -2.61 -14.01 -10.16
N ARG A 327 -1.43 -14.22 -9.56
CA ARG A 327 -1.14 -13.85 -8.16
C ARG A 327 -1.03 -12.34 -7.95
N LEU A 328 -0.81 -11.59 -9.03
CA LEU A 328 -0.74 -10.13 -9.01
C LEU A 328 -2.11 -9.45 -9.07
N GLU A 329 -3.23 -10.17 -8.91
CA GLU A 329 -4.60 -9.61 -8.97
C GLU A 329 -4.79 -8.33 -8.12
N LYS A 330 -4.15 -8.26 -6.94
CA LYS A 330 -4.22 -7.06 -6.09
C LYS A 330 -3.51 -5.85 -6.71
N ILE A 331 -2.38 -6.08 -7.40
CA ILE A 331 -1.65 -5.04 -8.12
C ILE A 331 -2.42 -4.66 -9.38
N ALA A 332 -2.93 -5.65 -10.14
CA ALA A 332 -3.76 -5.41 -11.31
C ALA A 332 -5.01 -4.59 -10.99
N ARG A 333 -5.67 -4.84 -9.85
CA ARG A 333 -6.78 -4.01 -9.38
C ARG A 333 -6.34 -2.57 -9.16
N LEU A 334 -5.24 -2.35 -8.44
CA LEU A 334 -4.70 -1.01 -8.24
C LEU A 334 -4.42 -0.30 -9.58
N LEU A 335 -3.83 -1.01 -10.54
CA LEU A 335 -3.53 -0.44 -11.86
C LEU A 335 -4.81 -0.11 -12.64
N ARG A 336 -5.84 -0.96 -12.58
CA ARG A 336 -7.18 -0.64 -13.14
C ARG A 336 -7.80 0.59 -12.51
N ASP A 337 -7.69 0.71 -11.19
CA ASP A 337 -8.16 1.89 -10.45
C ASP A 337 -7.39 3.17 -10.86
N ASN A 338 -6.25 3.04 -11.57
CA ASN A 338 -5.44 4.12 -12.14
C ASN A 338 -5.49 4.17 -13.69
N GLY A 339 -6.57 3.65 -14.29
CA GLY A 339 -6.84 3.78 -15.72
C GLY A 339 -6.02 2.86 -16.64
N TYR A 340 -5.48 1.76 -16.11
CA TYR A 340 -4.78 0.75 -16.93
C TYR A 340 -5.71 -0.42 -17.30
N GLU A 341 -5.62 -0.86 -18.56
CA GLU A 341 -6.29 -2.06 -19.07
C GLU A 341 -5.49 -3.30 -18.63
N CYS A 342 -5.96 -3.98 -17.58
CA CYS A 342 -5.24 -5.13 -17.01
C CYS A 342 -5.86 -6.47 -17.45
N THR A 343 -5.14 -7.18 -18.33
CA THR A 343 -5.48 -8.52 -18.82
C THR A 343 -4.79 -9.60 -17.99
N ARG A 344 -5.58 -10.55 -17.49
CA ARG A 344 -5.07 -11.69 -16.73
C ARG A 344 -4.37 -12.68 -17.68
N GLY A 345 -3.10 -12.99 -17.42
CA GLY A 345 -2.30 -13.90 -18.22
C GLY A 345 -2.17 -15.32 -17.66
N GLU A 346 -1.24 -16.09 -18.23
CA GLU A 346 -0.95 -17.48 -17.85
C GLU A 346 -0.31 -17.63 -16.47
N LYS A 347 -0.72 -18.64 -15.69
CA LYS A 347 -0.02 -18.99 -14.45
C LYS A 347 1.36 -19.55 -14.76
N ILE A 348 2.39 -19.08 -14.05
CA ILE A 348 3.74 -19.65 -14.14
C ILE A 348 3.74 -21.02 -13.44
N LYS A 349 3.95 -22.08 -14.25
CA LYS A 349 3.85 -23.49 -13.78
C LYS A 349 5.20 -24.09 -13.38
N SER A 350 6.32 -23.53 -13.84
CA SER A 350 7.66 -24.10 -13.69
C SER A 350 8.73 -23.01 -13.60
N TYR A 351 9.79 -23.27 -12.84
CA TYR A 351 11.00 -22.44 -12.78
C TYR A 351 12.04 -22.83 -13.84
N LYS A 352 11.74 -23.80 -14.71
CA LYS A 352 12.66 -24.25 -15.76
C LYS A 352 12.59 -23.31 -16.96
N TYR A 353 13.74 -22.74 -17.31
CA TYR A 353 13.90 -21.97 -18.55
C TYR A 353 13.48 -22.77 -19.79
N PRO A 354 12.79 -22.16 -20.78
CA PRO A 354 12.28 -20.77 -20.82
C PRO A 354 10.84 -20.62 -20.27
N LYS A 355 10.30 -21.59 -19.52
CA LYS A 355 8.90 -21.55 -19.03
C LYS A 355 8.66 -20.55 -17.90
N ASP A 356 9.72 -20.04 -17.30
CA ASP A 356 9.73 -19.03 -16.26
C ASP A 356 9.62 -17.61 -16.83
N ILE A 357 10.20 -17.35 -18.00
CA ILE A 357 10.33 -16.01 -18.63
C ILE A 357 9.16 -15.60 -19.53
N ILE A 358 7.98 -16.23 -19.41
CA ILE A 358 6.87 -16.00 -20.37
C ILE A 358 6.41 -14.54 -20.42
N TYR A 359 6.55 -13.79 -19.33
CA TYR A 359 6.24 -12.35 -19.24
C TYR A 359 7.41 -11.44 -19.63
N ASN A 360 8.64 -12.00 -19.75
CA ASN A 360 9.86 -11.24 -19.87
C ASN A 360 10.05 -10.72 -21.31
N ALA A 361 9.42 -9.59 -21.59
CA ALA A 361 9.55 -8.85 -22.84
C ALA A 361 9.80 -7.37 -22.54
N CYS A 362 10.54 -6.68 -23.41
CA CYS A 362 10.86 -5.28 -23.24
C CYS A 362 10.03 -4.43 -24.22
N SER A 363 9.12 -3.64 -23.68
CA SER A 363 8.38 -2.62 -24.42
C SER A 363 9.27 -1.39 -24.62
N ILE A 364 9.39 -0.92 -25.86
CA ILE A 364 10.00 0.37 -26.22
C ILE A 364 8.84 1.30 -26.56
N GLY A 365 8.50 2.24 -25.67
CA GLY A 365 7.20 2.92 -25.68
C GLY A 365 6.87 3.71 -26.95
N LYS A 366 5.57 3.84 -27.24
CA LYS A 366 4.99 5.02 -27.91
C LYS A 366 4.91 6.14 -26.86
N SER A 367 5.49 7.30 -27.09
CA SER A 367 5.30 8.46 -26.21
C SER A 367 3.81 8.83 -26.19
N ILE A 368 3.19 8.96 -25.02
CA ILE A 368 1.82 9.51 -24.86
C ILE A 368 1.83 11.04 -25.03
N HIS A 369 3.01 11.65 -25.16
CA HIS A 369 3.17 13.06 -25.52
C HIS A 369 4.14 13.15 -26.72
N SER A 370 3.60 13.13 -27.94
CA SER A 370 4.23 13.88 -29.03
C SER A 370 3.86 15.35 -28.86
N PRO A 371 4.78 16.30 -29.08
CA PRO A 371 4.43 17.71 -29.19
C PRO A 371 3.44 17.89 -30.34
N ALA A 372 2.57 18.88 -30.20
CA ALA A 372 1.52 19.26 -31.14
C ALA A 372 2.03 19.26 -32.59
N THR A 373 1.17 18.76 -33.48
CA THR A 373 1.25 19.02 -34.91
C THR A 373 1.22 20.54 -35.14
N GLU A 374 2.33 21.10 -35.63
CA GLU A 374 2.29 22.40 -36.28
C GLU A 374 1.42 22.28 -37.53
N THR A 375 0.24 22.87 -37.48
CA THR A 375 -0.58 23.10 -38.67
C THR A 375 -0.04 24.36 -39.36
N ASN A 376 0.84 24.18 -40.34
CA ASN A 376 1.02 25.18 -41.39
C ASN A 376 0.24 24.71 -42.62
N GLY A 377 -0.73 25.53 -43.02
CA GLY A 377 -1.58 25.28 -44.17
C GLY A 377 -0.78 25.19 -45.47
N GLY A 378 -1.19 24.25 -46.32
CA GLY A 378 -0.62 24.04 -47.65
C GLY A 378 -0.94 22.64 -48.14
N LEU A 379 -1.42 22.53 -49.38
CA LEU A 379 -1.99 21.34 -50.01
C LEU A 379 -1.26 20.01 -49.69
N SER A 380 -2.02 19.02 -49.23
CA SER A 380 -1.55 17.65 -49.06
C SER A 380 -1.58 16.89 -50.39
N ILE A 381 -0.45 16.84 -51.09
CA ILE A 381 -0.13 15.74 -52.01
C ILE A 381 0.31 14.57 -51.11
N PRO A 382 -0.26 13.35 -51.21
CA PRO A 382 0.23 12.23 -50.42
C PRO A 382 1.62 11.85 -50.93
N PRO A 383 2.68 11.93 -50.10
CA PRO A 383 3.96 11.39 -50.52
C PRO A 383 3.84 9.86 -50.60
N LYS A 384 4.22 9.29 -51.75
CA LYS A 384 4.49 7.85 -51.90
C LYS A 384 5.37 7.39 -50.73
N GLU A 385 4.90 6.42 -49.96
CA GLU A 385 5.53 5.93 -48.74
C GLU A 385 7.03 5.62 -48.91
N PRO A 386 7.92 6.31 -48.17
CA PRO A 386 9.15 5.72 -47.70
C PRO A 386 8.87 5.08 -46.34
N ARG A 387 9.17 3.77 -46.19
CA ARG A 387 9.10 3.00 -44.93
C ARG A 387 9.59 3.82 -43.72
N ALA A 388 8.67 4.39 -42.95
CA ALA A 388 8.99 5.06 -41.70
C ALA A 388 9.11 4.02 -40.58
N LEU A 389 10.24 3.32 -40.51
CA LEU A 389 10.60 2.48 -39.35
C LEU A 389 11.16 3.39 -38.25
N ALA A 390 10.27 3.95 -37.44
CA ALA A 390 10.64 4.47 -36.13
C ALA A 390 10.31 3.38 -35.09
N HIS A 391 11.31 2.81 -34.41
CA HIS A 391 11.15 1.76 -33.39
C HIS A 391 10.35 2.17 -32.13
N ALA A 392 9.77 3.38 -32.13
CA ALA A 392 8.89 3.84 -31.07
C ALA A 392 7.57 3.05 -31.09
N GLY A 393 7.36 2.24 -30.06
CA GLY A 393 6.21 1.36 -29.96
C GLY A 393 6.50 -0.10 -30.29
N SER A 394 7.74 -0.53 -30.48
CA SER A 394 8.09 -1.94 -30.74
C SER A 394 8.29 -2.73 -29.44
N ILE A 395 8.20 -4.06 -29.52
CA ILE A 395 8.49 -4.99 -28.41
C ILE A 395 9.70 -5.86 -28.75
N ILE A 396 10.74 -5.82 -27.92
CA ILE A 396 11.83 -6.79 -27.96
C ILE A 396 11.42 -8.01 -27.15
N ARG A 397 11.49 -9.20 -27.73
CA ARG A 397 11.09 -10.46 -27.06
C ARG A 397 11.98 -11.64 -27.40
N TYR A 398 11.95 -12.64 -26.53
CA TYR A 398 12.54 -13.94 -26.81
C TYR A 398 11.92 -14.56 -28.07
N ALA A 399 12.73 -15.19 -28.90
CA ALA A 399 12.31 -15.83 -30.15
C ALA A 399 11.43 -17.06 -29.91
N GLY A 400 11.54 -17.69 -28.72
CA GLY A 400 10.67 -18.78 -28.31
C GLY A 400 9.27 -18.32 -27.87
N LYS A 401 8.58 -19.21 -27.15
CA LYS A 401 7.23 -18.94 -26.63
C LYS A 401 7.29 -17.88 -25.53
N ILE A 402 6.45 -16.85 -25.66
CA ILE A 402 6.14 -15.88 -24.61
C ILE A 402 4.65 -15.98 -24.24
N GLU A 403 4.18 -15.13 -23.34
CA GLU A 403 2.78 -15.07 -22.94
C GLU A 403 1.88 -14.69 -24.14
N LYS A 404 0.81 -15.46 -24.37
CA LYS A 404 -0.02 -15.38 -25.57
C LYS A 404 -0.70 -14.02 -25.77
N ASN A 405 -1.13 -13.36 -24.70
CA ASN A 405 -1.73 -12.04 -24.79
C ASN A 405 -0.72 -10.97 -25.22
N ILE A 406 0.58 -11.16 -24.94
CA ILE A 406 1.63 -10.27 -25.45
C ILE A 406 1.75 -10.46 -26.97
N GLU A 407 1.72 -11.70 -27.47
CA GLU A 407 1.79 -11.99 -28.92
C GLU A 407 0.61 -11.41 -29.70
N ASN A 408 -0.55 -11.27 -29.05
CA ASN A 408 -1.75 -10.70 -29.65
C ASN A 408 -1.73 -9.15 -29.72
N LEU A 409 -0.68 -8.49 -29.21
CA LEU A 409 -0.55 -7.03 -29.31
C LEU A 409 -0.24 -6.63 -30.75
N LYS A 410 -0.98 -5.64 -31.27
CA LYS A 410 -0.74 -5.04 -32.59
C LYS A 410 0.47 -4.11 -32.54
N THR A 411 1.67 -4.66 -32.69
CA THR A 411 2.96 -3.96 -32.68
C THR A 411 4.03 -4.76 -33.43
N GLU A 412 5.14 -4.10 -33.74
CA GLU A 412 6.34 -4.73 -34.28
C GLU A 412 7.09 -5.52 -33.19
N PHE A 413 7.52 -6.74 -33.53
CA PHE A 413 8.28 -7.61 -32.63
C PHE A 413 9.73 -7.79 -33.10
N ILE A 414 10.69 -7.38 -32.28
CA ILE A 414 12.11 -7.67 -32.47
C ILE A 414 12.44 -8.96 -31.69
N ARG A 415 12.65 -10.05 -32.43
CA ARG A 415 12.89 -11.38 -31.84
C ARG A 415 14.37 -11.59 -31.57
N VAL A 416 14.75 -11.93 -30.33
CA VAL A 416 16.15 -12.16 -29.90
C VAL A 416 16.32 -13.56 -29.28
N LYS A 417 17.56 -14.07 -29.23
CA LYS A 417 17.87 -15.35 -28.54
C LYS A 417 17.92 -15.20 -27.02
N GLN A 418 18.09 -13.99 -26.51
CA GLN A 418 18.08 -13.69 -25.08
C GLN A 418 16.66 -13.86 -24.51
N GLY A 419 16.54 -14.58 -23.40
CA GLY A 419 15.27 -14.86 -22.74
C GLY A 419 14.88 -13.82 -21.68
N TYR A 420 15.86 -13.26 -20.98
CA TYR A 420 15.67 -12.23 -19.95
C TYR A 420 15.72 -10.83 -20.56
N VAL A 421 14.89 -10.60 -21.58
CA VAL A 421 14.96 -9.39 -22.42
C VAL A 421 14.75 -8.10 -21.63
N LYS A 422 13.73 -8.05 -20.75
CA LYS A 422 13.45 -6.86 -19.93
C LYS A 422 14.56 -6.55 -18.93
N CYS A 423 15.19 -7.59 -18.38
CA CYS A 423 16.36 -7.46 -17.53
C CYS A 423 17.60 -7.04 -18.32
N SER A 424 17.71 -7.35 -19.60
CA SER A 424 18.90 -7.06 -20.40
C SER A 424 18.96 -5.61 -20.92
N VAL A 425 17.84 -4.91 -20.93
CA VAL A 425 17.70 -3.62 -21.63
C VAL A 425 17.28 -2.48 -20.69
N VAL A 426 18.05 -1.38 -20.72
CA VAL A 426 17.61 -0.07 -20.22
C VAL A 426 17.02 0.71 -21.40
N VAL A 427 15.76 1.09 -21.29
CA VAL A 427 15.07 1.91 -22.30
C VAL A 427 15.28 3.39 -21.96
N VAL A 428 16.08 4.09 -22.77
CA VAL A 428 16.35 5.52 -22.55
C VAL A 428 15.23 6.36 -23.17
N ASP A 429 14.86 6.05 -24.40
CA ASP A 429 13.71 6.63 -25.11
C ASP A 429 13.21 5.66 -26.21
N GLY A 430 12.38 6.14 -27.14
CA GLY A 430 11.81 5.33 -28.22
C GLY A 430 12.80 4.85 -29.30
N LYS A 431 14.06 5.32 -29.26
CA LYS A 431 15.11 5.03 -30.26
C LYS A 431 16.41 4.53 -29.63
N HIS A 432 16.65 4.82 -28.36
CA HIS A 432 17.91 4.57 -27.70
C HIS A 432 17.77 3.60 -26.54
N ILE A 433 18.64 2.59 -26.54
CA ILE A 433 18.72 1.57 -25.50
C ILE A 433 20.15 1.41 -24.99
N ILE A 434 20.30 0.92 -23.77
CA ILE A 434 21.58 0.44 -23.23
C ILE A 434 21.43 -1.05 -22.95
N THR A 435 22.38 -1.84 -23.44
CA THR A 435 22.40 -3.29 -23.26
C THR A 435 23.82 -3.79 -23.10
N SER A 436 23.99 -4.87 -22.34
CA SER A 436 25.24 -5.64 -22.34
C SER A 436 25.15 -6.88 -23.24
N ASP A 437 23.97 -7.19 -23.77
CA ASP A 437 23.72 -8.34 -24.65
C ASP A 437 23.97 -7.97 -26.11
N LYS A 438 24.97 -8.63 -26.72
CA LYS A 438 25.38 -8.38 -28.10
C LYS A 438 24.29 -8.77 -29.11
N GLY A 439 23.52 -9.82 -28.83
CA GLY A 439 22.43 -10.24 -29.73
C GLY A 439 21.26 -9.25 -29.76
N ILE A 440 21.03 -8.52 -28.66
CA ILE A 440 20.10 -7.38 -28.63
C ILE A 440 20.72 -6.18 -29.35
N TYR A 441 21.99 -5.87 -29.06
CA TYR A 441 22.71 -4.75 -29.68
C TYR A 441 22.71 -4.85 -31.21
N ASP A 442 23.12 -6.01 -31.76
CA ASP A 442 23.24 -6.24 -33.20
C ASP A 442 21.88 -6.18 -33.93
N LYS A 443 20.78 -6.43 -33.22
CA LYS A 443 19.42 -6.38 -33.78
C LYS A 443 18.74 -5.03 -33.61
N TRP A 444 19.22 -4.18 -32.70
CA TRP A 444 18.64 -2.87 -32.47
C TRP A 444 19.15 -1.87 -33.51
N GLY A 445 18.24 -1.08 -34.09
CA GLY A 445 18.60 -0.05 -35.07
C GLY A 445 18.94 -0.56 -36.47
N VAL A 446 18.71 -1.85 -36.76
CA VAL A 446 18.83 -2.38 -38.12
C VAL A 446 17.80 -1.69 -39.01
N GLY A 447 18.26 -0.81 -39.90
CA GLY A 447 17.42 -0.05 -40.81
C GLY A 447 16.98 1.34 -40.32
N ASP A 448 17.32 1.74 -39.09
CA ASP A 448 17.10 3.09 -38.55
C ASP A 448 18.41 3.68 -38.01
N ARG A 449 19.03 4.55 -38.81
CA ARG A 449 20.29 5.23 -38.46
C ARG A 449 20.22 6.13 -37.22
N HIS A 450 19.00 6.45 -36.76
CA HIS A 450 18.77 7.26 -35.57
C HIS A 450 18.48 6.43 -34.31
N ALA A 451 18.37 5.10 -34.43
CA ALA A 451 18.16 4.19 -33.32
C ALA A 451 19.48 3.57 -32.86
N CYS A 452 20.26 4.33 -32.09
CA CYS A 452 21.59 3.90 -31.66
C CYS A 452 21.54 3.18 -30.30
N PRO A 453 21.96 1.90 -30.22
CA PRO A 453 22.16 1.22 -28.94
C PRO A 453 23.53 1.59 -28.34
N LEU A 454 23.63 1.59 -27.01
CA LEU A 454 24.91 1.60 -26.29
C LEU A 454 25.23 0.19 -25.78
N LEU A 455 26.34 -0.38 -26.24
CA LEU A 455 26.89 -1.62 -25.69
C LEU A 455 27.76 -1.32 -24.47
N ILE A 456 27.54 -2.05 -23.37
CA ILE A 456 28.33 -1.94 -22.14
C ILE A 456 28.93 -3.30 -21.75
N ARG A 457 29.96 -3.28 -20.90
CA ARG A 457 30.61 -4.48 -20.35
C ARG A 457 29.65 -5.26 -19.44
N GLN A 458 29.69 -6.58 -19.55
CA GLN A 458 28.96 -7.51 -18.68
C GLN A 458 29.72 -7.75 -17.37
N GLY A 459 29.03 -8.29 -16.35
CA GLY A 459 29.67 -8.78 -15.13
C GLY A 459 29.67 -7.82 -13.93
N TYR A 460 29.13 -6.61 -14.07
CA TYR A 460 29.21 -5.54 -13.06
C TYR A 460 27.84 -5.20 -12.44
N VAL A 461 26.91 -6.15 -12.46
CA VAL A 461 25.62 -6.04 -11.80
C VAL A 461 25.47 -7.21 -10.84
N LYS A 462 25.24 -6.94 -9.56
CA LYS A 462 25.10 -7.95 -8.53
C LYS A 462 23.74 -8.62 -8.59
N LEU A 463 23.75 -9.96 -8.54
CA LEU A 463 22.55 -10.77 -8.36
C LEU A 463 22.88 -11.93 -7.43
N SER A 464 22.25 -11.96 -6.25
CA SER A 464 22.56 -12.98 -5.23
C SER A 464 22.38 -14.38 -5.79
N GLY A 465 23.38 -15.26 -5.67
CA GLY A 465 23.31 -16.64 -6.12
C GLY A 465 23.62 -16.86 -7.61
N TYR A 466 24.03 -15.82 -8.34
CA TYR A 466 24.51 -15.91 -9.72
C TYR A 466 25.83 -15.13 -9.88
N LYS A 467 26.55 -15.38 -10.97
CA LYS A 467 27.81 -14.68 -11.28
C LYS A 467 27.59 -13.18 -11.52
N THR A 468 26.52 -12.82 -12.21
CA THR A 468 26.12 -11.43 -12.49
C THR A 468 24.63 -11.38 -12.79
N GLY A 469 23.99 -10.25 -12.51
CA GLY A 469 22.68 -9.87 -13.03
C GLY A 469 22.79 -9.05 -14.30
N PHE A 470 21.70 -8.37 -14.67
CA PHE A 470 21.60 -7.59 -15.89
C PHE A 470 21.28 -6.10 -15.63
N ILE A 471 21.76 -5.23 -16.51
CA ILE A 471 21.64 -3.77 -16.34
C ILE A 471 20.19 -3.26 -16.36
N GLY A 472 19.35 -3.80 -17.23
CA GLY A 472 17.92 -3.50 -17.27
C GLY A 472 17.20 -3.91 -15.99
N GLY A 473 17.60 -5.03 -15.38
CA GLY A 473 17.09 -5.53 -14.11
C GLY A 473 17.51 -4.68 -12.91
N ALA A 474 18.62 -3.95 -13.04
CA ALA A 474 19.05 -2.95 -12.07
C ALA A 474 18.47 -1.55 -12.32
N SER A 475 17.54 -1.39 -13.28
CA SER A 475 17.08 -0.07 -13.76
C SER A 475 15.56 0.08 -13.86
N GLY A 476 15.10 1.31 -14.10
CA GLY A 476 13.73 1.60 -14.54
C GLY A 476 13.65 2.95 -15.23
N SER A 477 12.67 3.14 -16.10
CA SER A 477 12.49 4.39 -16.87
C SER A 477 11.11 4.98 -16.60
N HIS A 478 11.05 6.27 -16.29
CA HIS A 478 9.79 6.99 -16.08
C HIS A 478 9.96 8.48 -16.39
N LYS A 479 9.17 8.97 -17.36
CA LYS A 479 9.20 10.35 -17.87
C LYS A 479 10.60 10.78 -18.33
N ASP A 480 11.17 11.78 -17.68
CA ASP A 480 12.49 12.34 -17.94
C ASP A 480 13.61 11.63 -17.17
N LYS A 481 13.32 10.55 -16.42
CA LYS A 481 14.27 9.94 -15.48
C LYS A 481 14.57 8.48 -15.78
N ILE A 482 15.85 8.13 -15.68
CA ILE A 482 16.35 6.75 -15.67
C ILE A 482 16.87 6.44 -14.28
N PHE A 483 16.26 5.46 -13.63
CA PHE A 483 16.55 5.03 -12.27
C PHE A 483 17.52 3.85 -12.28
N PHE A 484 18.44 3.82 -11.31
CA PHE A 484 19.35 2.70 -11.07
C PHE A 484 19.30 2.28 -9.59
N THR A 485 19.35 0.98 -9.34
CA THR A 485 19.41 0.37 -8.01
C THR A 485 20.86 0.13 -7.61
N GLY A 486 21.54 1.24 -7.29
CA GLY A 486 22.98 1.32 -7.05
C GLY A 486 23.54 2.58 -7.70
N SER A 487 24.87 2.73 -7.67
CA SER A 487 25.55 3.85 -8.30
C SER A 487 26.27 3.41 -9.57
N LEU A 488 26.13 4.20 -10.64
CA LEU A 488 26.84 3.98 -11.90
C LEU A 488 28.35 4.10 -11.72
N LYS A 489 28.84 4.80 -10.69
CA LYS A 489 30.28 4.90 -10.40
C LYS A 489 30.95 3.53 -10.17
N ASN A 490 30.18 2.52 -9.79
CA ASN A 490 30.66 1.16 -9.55
C ASN A 490 30.56 0.26 -10.80
N HIS A 491 30.11 0.80 -11.93
CA HIS A 491 30.15 0.14 -13.22
C HIS A 491 31.26 0.80 -14.06
N PRO A 492 32.11 0.03 -14.75
CA PRO A 492 33.26 0.62 -15.43
C PRO A 492 32.85 1.46 -16.66
N ASP A 493 31.68 1.18 -17.25
CA ASP A 493 31.02 2.04 -18.26
C ASP A 493 30.01 3.03 -17.67
N GLY A 494 30.05 3.26 -16.36
CA GLY A 494 29.10 4.12 -15.65
C GLY A 494 29.04 5.55 -16.16
N ARG A 495 30.21 6.13 -16.43
CA ARG A 495 30.33 7.48 -17.01
C ARG A 495 29.72 7.52 -18.42
N LEU A 496 30.02 6.53 -19.26
CA LEU A 496 29.47 6.41 -20.60
C LEU A 496 27.94 6.30 -20.59
N MET A 497 27.38 5.46 -19.72
CA MET A 497 25.93 5.34 -19.56
C MET A 497 25.29 6.66 -19.13
N ARG A 498 25.90 7.36 -18.17
CA ARG A 498 25.41 8.65 -17.69
C ARG A 498 25.39 9.70 -18.81
N GLU A 499 26.52 9.88 -19.49
CA GLU A 499 26.62 10.82 -20.61
C GLU A 499 25.64 10.46 -21.73
N PHE A 500 25.47 9.17 -22.02
CA PHE A 500 24.51 8.69 -23.02
C PHE A 500 23.06 9.06 -22.67
N ILE A 501 22.68 8.94 -21.39
CA ILE A 501 21.34 9.30 -20.89
C ILE A 501 21.15 10.83 -20.89
N GLU A 502 22.13 11.56 -20.36
CA GLU A 502 22.04 13.02 -20.16
C GLU A 502 22.05 13.79 -21.49
N LYS A 503 22.84 13.35 -22.49
CA LYS A 503 22.82 13.92 -23.86
C LYS A 503 21.45 13.81 -24.54
N ARG A 504 20.55 12.97 -24.04
CA ARG A 504 19.18 12.77 -24.55
C ARG A 504 18.12 13.48 -23.72
N GLY A 505 18.54 14.44 -22.89
CA GLY A 505 17.65 15.23 -22.05
C GLY A 505 17.02 14.45 -20.89
N LYS A 506 17.56 13.27 -20.55
CA LYS A 506 17.11 12.45 -19.43
C LYS A 506 18.01 12.63 -18.21
N LYS A 507 17.46 12.45 -17.02
CA LYS A 507 18.15 12.56 -15.73
C LYS A 507 18.44 11.18 -15.16
N VAL A 508 19.68 10.94 -14.75
CA VAL A 508 20.05 9.72 -14.03
C VAL A 508 19.71 9.86 -12.54
N VAL A 509 19.00 8.87 -12.00
CA VAL A 509 18.61 8.81 -10.58
C VAL A 509 19.14 7.52 -9.95
N GLU A 510 20.16 7.64 -9.11
CA GLU A 510 20.73 6.51 -8.36
C GLU A 510 19.99 6.32 -7.04
N LEU A 511 19.25 5.22 -6.88
CA LEU A 511 18.35 4.99 -5.73
C LEU A 511 19.09 4.55 -4.47
N SER A 512 20.30 4.01 -4.60
CA SER A 512 21.16 3.59 -3.50
C SER A 512 22.63 3.79 -3.83
N SER A 513 23.50 3.79 -2.82
CA SER A 513 24.95 3.71 -3.00
C SER A 513 25.37 2.26 -3.29
N GLY A 514 26.65 2.07 -3.64
CA GLY A 514 27.25 0.76 -3.88
C GLY A 514 27.02 0.21 -5.30
N GLU A 515 27.37 -1.07 -5.48
CA GLU A 515 27.23 -1.80 -6.75
C GLU A 515 25.79 -1.76 -7.28
N LEU A 516 25.64 -1.81 -8.60
CA LEU A 516 24.34 -2.02 -9.22
C LEU A 516 23.81 -3.40 -8.83
N TYR A 517 22.52 -3.50 -8.51
CA TYR A 517 21.91 -4.74 -8.04
C TYR A 517 20.63 -5.06 -8.82
N ASP A 518 20.52 -6.29 -9.35
CA ASP A 518 19.39 -6.69 -10.18
C ASP A 518 18.14 -7.05 -9.34
N VAL A 519 17.09 -6.24 -9.50
CA VAL A 519 15.78 -6.39 -8.85
C VAL A 519 14.66 -6.74 -9.83
N GLY A 520 14.96 -7.16 -11.07
CA GLY A 520 13.94 -7.43 -12.09
C GLY A 520 13.34 -6.16 -12.68
N GLY A 521 14.06 -5.05 -12.52
CA GLY A 521 13.67 -3.72 -12.96
C GLY A 521 12.62 -3.05 -12.07
N ILE A 522 12.42 -1.76 -12.31
CA ILE A 522 11.35 -0.97 -11.69
C ILE A 522 10.30 -0.66 -12.76
N LEU A 523 9.10 -1.18 -12.56
CA LEU A 523 7.98 -0.94 -13.48
C LEU A 523 7.17 0.26 -12.97
N PHE A 524 7.19 1.34 -13.73
CA PHE A 524 6.50 2.57 -13.39
C PHE A 524 5.18 2.70 -14.15
N PHE A 525 4.17 3.22 -13.46
CA PHE A 525 2.84 3.50 -14.00
C PHE A 525 2.47 4.93 -13.62
N ASP A 526 2.07 5.72 -14.60
CA ASP A 526 1.61 7.09 -14.38
C ASP A 526 0.35 7.10 -13.50
N ALA A 527 0.20 8.20 -12.76
CA ALA A 527 -1.03 8.48 -12.04
C ALA A 527 -2.20 8.63 -13.01
N ASN A 528 -3.42 8.32 -12.55
CA ASN A 528 -4.60 8.87 -13.20
C ASN A 528 -4.59 10.39 -12.94
N THR A 529 -4.54 11.18 -14.01
CA THR A 529 -4.64 12.65 -13.95
C THR A 529 -6.09 13.08 -13.92
#